data_AF-A0A699WXA0-F1
#
_entry.id   AF-A0A699WXA0-F1
#
_cell.length_a   1.000
_cell.length_b   1.000
_cell.length_c   1.000
_cell.angle_alpha   90.00
_cell.angle_beta   90.00
_cell.angle_gamma   90.00
#
_symmetry.space_group_name_H-M   'P 1'
#
loop_
_entity.id
_entity.type
_entity.pdbx_description
1 polymer ?
#
loop_
_entity_poly.entity_id
_entity_poly.type
_entity_poly.pdbx_seq_one_letter_code
_entity_poly.pdbx_strand_id
1 'polypeptide(L)'
;GIKARLGEGNKNWVEELPHVLWAHRTMVKSSHGDTPFSLTYRTEAVIPAEIEMPTYRTTAVDVVNNDEELRLNLDLLEERGELAAINEARSKSKMTKYYNSRVRGVTFQPGDFIY
;
A
#
# COMPACT_ATOMS: atom_id res chain seq x y z
N GLY A 1 -4.08 19.28 18.27
CA GLY A 1 -3.93 18.20 17.27
C GLY A 1 -2.57 17.53 17.39
N ILE A 2 -2.42 16.29 16.92
CA ILE A 2 -1.20 15.46 17.09
C ILE A 2 0.09 16.22 16.71
N LYS A 3 0.06 16.99 15.61
CA LYS A 3 1.18 17.85 15.16
C LYS A 3 1.59 18.92 16.18
N ALA A 4 0.65 19.50 16.91
CA ALA A 4 0.93 20.52 17.92
C ALA A 4 1.53 19.90 19.20
N ARG A 5 0.99 18.75 19.63
CA ARG A 5 1.49 17.98 20.79
C ARG A 5 2.91 17.44 20.57
N LEU A 6 3.25 17.17 19.32
CA LEU A 6 4.59 16.74 18.91
C LEU A 6 5.62 17.90 18.85
N GLY A 7 5.16 19.12 18.57
CA GLY A 7 6.02 20.30 18.40
C GLY A 7 6.60 20.85 19.70
N GLU A 8 5.98 20.60 20.85
CA GLU A 8 6.51 20.96 22.17
C GLU A 8 7.66 20.02 22.58
N GLY A 9 8.83 20.26 22.01
CA GLY A 9 10.10 19.69 22.47
C GLY A 9 10.28 18.18 22.30
N ASN A 10 9.46 17.51 21.48
CA ASN A 10 9.57 16.09 21.17
C ASN A 10 9.45 15.16 22.41
N LYS A 11 8.90 15.68 23.52
CA LYS A 11 8.90 14.98 24.83
C LYS A 11 7.81 13.93 24.96
N ASN A 12 6.79 13.97 24.11
CA ASN A 12 5.60 13.15 24.23
C ASN A 12 5.46 12.14 23.07
N TRP A 13 6.56 11.83 22.35
CA TRP A 13 6.53 10.90 21.21
C TRP A 13 5.92 9.54 21.58
N VAL A 14 6.25 9.02 22.77
CA VAL A 14 5.73 7.73 23.26
C VAL A 14 4.22 7.79 23.49
N GLU A 15 3.69 8.92 23.97
CA GLU A 15 2.26 9.11 24.22
C GLU A 15 1.47 9.33 22.91
N GLU A 16 2.08 9.97 21.91
CA GLU A 16 1.48 10.16 20.59
C GLU A 16 1.59 8.94 19.67
N LEU A 17 2.54 8.02 19.95
CA LEU A 17 2.83 6.88 19.08
C LEU A 17 1.59 6.05 18.70
N PRO A 18 0.66 5.70 19.64
CA PRO A 18 -0.55 4.97 19.28
C PRO A 18 -1.45 5.77 18.32
N HIS A 19 -1.57 7.08 18.52
CA HIS A 19 -2.40 7.97 17.70
C HIS A 19 -1.82 8.14 16.30
N VAL A 20 -0.49 8.26 16.19
CA VAL A 20 0.23 8.34 14.91
C VAL A 20 0.10 7.03 14.14
N LEU A 21 0.28 5.89 14.82
CA LEU A 21 0.11 4.57 14.21
C LEU A 21 -1.33 4.35 13.75
N TRP A 22 -2.32 4.80 14.53
CA TRP A 22 -3.72 4.74 14.14
C TRP A 22 -3.99 5.54 12.87
N ALA A 23 -3.60 6.81 12.85
CA ALA A 23 -3.76 7.67 11.68
C ALA A 23 -3.05 7.10 10.46
N HIS A 24 -1.84 6.55 10.63
CA HIS A 24 -1.12 5.91 9.53
C HIS A 24 -1.86 4.70 8.96
N ARG A 25 -2.54 3.90 9.80
CA ARG A 25 -3.25 2.68 9.38
C ARG A 25 -4.60 2.98 8.73
N THR A 26 -5.31 3.99 9.17
CA THR A 26 -6.70 4.27 8.75
C THR A 26 -6.83 5.40 7.74
N MET A 27 -5.77 6.18 7.47
CA MET A 27 -5.81 7.25 6.48
C MET A 27 -5.51 6.74 5.08
N VAL A 28 -6.31 7.19 4.10
CA VAL A 28 -6.11 6.90 2.68
C VAL A 28 -4.77 7.45 2.22
N LYS A 29 -3.96 6.60 1.59
CA LYS A 29 -2.66 6.96 1.03
C LYS A 29 -2.84 7.48 -0.39
N SER A 30 -2.35 8.69 -0.67
CA SER A 30 -2.40 9.30 -2.02
C SER A 30 -1.73 8.47 -3.11
N SER A 31 -0.80 7.58 -2.77
CA SER A 31 -0.09 6.73 -3.74
C SER A 31 -0.95 5.60 -4.32
N HIS A 32 -1.91 5.07 -3.56
CA HIS A 32 -2.72 3.91 -3.97
C HIS A 32 -4.22 4.10 -3.78
N GLY A 33 -4.67 5.17 -3.13
CA GLY A 33 -6.09 5.44 -2.89
C GLY A 33 -6.71 4.60 -1.76
N ASP A 34 -5.95 3.71 -1.12
CA ASP A 34 -6.44 2.85 -0.03
C ASP A 34 -5.80 3.17 1.31
N THR A 35 -6.41 2.64 2.38
CA THR A 35 -5.83 2.65 3.72
C THR A 35 -4.88 1.46 3.90
N PRO A 36 -3.76 1.59 4.63
CA PRO A 36 -2.90 0.43 4.92
C PRO A 36 -3.62 -0.70 5.66
N PHE A 37 -4.63 -0.39 6.48
CA PHE A 37 -5.47 -1.38 7.14
C PHE A 37 -6.26 -2.21 6.11
N SER A 38 -6.92 -1.57 5.13
CA SER A 38 -7.69 -2.27 4.11
C SER A 38 -6.83 -3.13 3.19
N LEU A 39 -5.57 -2.78 2.95
CA LEU A 39 -4.66 -3.66 2.21
C LEU A 39 -4.30 -4.94 2.98
N THR A 40 -4.26 -4.89 4.31
CA THR A 40 -3.86 -6.03 5.15
C THR A 40 -5.06 -6.92 5.49
N TYR A 41 -6.15 -6.30 5.92
CA TYR A 41 -7.35 -6.98 6.40
C TYR A 41 -8.45 -7.08 5.36
N ARG A 42 -8.20 -6.55 4.15
CA ARG A 42 -9.12 -6.59 3.00
C ARG A 42 -10.47 -5.91 3.25
N THR A 43 -10.56 -5.08 4.30
CA THR A 43 -11.75 -4.29 4.64
C THR A 43 -11.34 -3.02 5.37
N GLU A 44 -12.18 -1.99 5.34
CA GLU A 44 -11.91 -0.73 6.05
C GLU A 44 -11.99 -0.89 7.58
N ALA A 45 -11.15 -0.15 8.30
CA ALA A 45 -11.20 -0.12 9.75
C ALA A 45 -12.43 0.65 10.25
N VAL A 46 -13.16 0.06 11.21
CA VAL A 46 -14.14 0.80 12.03
C VAL A 46 -13.37 1.72 12.98
N ILE A 47 -13.67 3.02 12.94
CA ILE A 47 -13.00 3.99 13.81
C ILE A 47 -13.64 4.03 15.20
N PRO A 48 -12.88 4.29 16.28
CA PRO A 48 -13.42 4.38 17.64
C PRO A 48 -14.60 5.36 17.78
N ALA A 49 -14.59 6.45 17.02
CA ALA A 49 -15.70 7.41 17.00
C ALA A 49 -17.02 6.77 16.52
N GLU A 50 -16.98 5.80 15.59
CA GLU A 50 -18.16 5.07 15.12
C GLU A 50 -18.67 4.03 16.14
N ILE A 51 -17.84 3.69 17.13
CA ILE A 51 -18.21 2.81 18.23
C ILE A 51 -18.86 3.62 19.35
N GLU A 52 -18.26 4.77 19.70
CA GLU A 52 -18.80 5.70 20.69
C GLU A 52 -20.09 6.39 20.20
N MET A 53 -20.16 6.67 18.90
CA MET A 53 -21.33 7.20 18.22
C MET A 53 -21.75 6.20 17.14
N PRO A 54 -22.68 5.28 17.44
CA PRO A 54 -23.10 4.26 16.50
C PRO A 54 -23.53 4.89 15.17
N THR A 55 -22.80 4.57 14.10
CA THR A 55 -23.17 4.95 12.74
C THR A 55 -23.94 3.80 12.09
N TYR A 56 -24.46 4.01 10.88
CA TYR A 56 -25.13 2.96 10.11
C TYR A 56 -24.30 1.67 10.01
N ARG A 57 -22.97 1.81 9.84
CA ARG A 57 -22.01 0.68 9.81
C ARG A 57 -22.04 -0.16 11.08
N THR A 58 -22.20 0.49 12.23
CA THR A 58 -22.18 -0.16 13.56
C THR A 58 -23.56 -0.64 13.98
N THR A 59 -24.63 0.01 13.50
CA THR A 59 -26.03 -0.32 13.88
C THR A 59 -26.68 -1.37 12.99
N ALA A 60 -26.32 -1.42 11.71
CA ALA A 60 -26.90 -2.31 10.72
C ALA A 60 -25.88 -3.39 10.31
N VAL A 61 -25.52 -4.26 11.26
CA VAL A 61 -24.59 -5.38 10.98
C VAL A 61 -25.36 -6.49 10.25
N ASP A 62 -25.16 -6.57 8.94
CA ASP A 62 -25.62 -7.69 8.11
C ASP A 62 -24.43 -8.59 7.76
N VAL A 63 -24.34 -9.75 8.40
CA VAL A 63 -23.24 -10.70 8.23
C VAL A 63 -23.18 -11.23 6.79
N VAL A 64 -24.33 -11.43 6.13
CA VAL A 64 -24.38 -12.02 4.79
C VAL A 64 -23.88 -10.99 3.76
N ASN A 65 -24.40 -9.77 3.81
CA ASN A 65 -23.96 -8.70 2.93
C ASN A 65 -22.48 -8.35 3.17
N ASN A 66 -22.02 -8.35 4.42
CA ASN A 66 -20.61 -8.09 4.74
C ASN A 66 -19.66 -9.17 4.19
N ASP A 67 -20.08 -10.43 4.18
CA ASP A 67 -19.30 -11.53 3.61
C ASP A 67 -19.22 -11.45 2.09
N GLU A 68 -20.30 -11.03 1.43
CA GLU A 68 -20.32 -10.74 -0.01
C GLU A 68 -19.41 -9.55 -0.37
N GLU A 69 -19.54 -8.42 0.32
CA GLU A 69 -18.67 -7.26 0.16
C GLU A 69 -17.20 -7.60 0.43
N LEU A 70 -16.92 -8.44 1.43
CA LEU A 70 -15.56 -8.90 1.69
C LEU A 70 -15.00 -9.66 0.49
N ARG A 71 -15.77 -10.59 -0.10
CA ARG A 71 -15.35 -11.33 -1.32
C ARG A 71 -15.04 -10.38 -2.47
N LEU A 72 -15.92 -9.43 -2.75
CA LEU A 72 -15.69 -8.43 -3.81
C LEU A 72 -14.41 -7.62 -3.59
N ASN A 73 -14.12 -7.24 -2.35
CA ASN A 73 -12.88 -6.57 -1.99
C ASN A 73 -11.64 -7.45 -2.21
N LEU A 74 -11.75 -8.79 -2.01
CA LEU A 74 -10.66 -9.73 -2.29
C LEU A 74 -10.36 -9.78 -3.78
N ASP A 75 -11.40 -9.96 -4.59
CA ASP A 75 -11.28 -10.07 -6.04
C ASP A 75 -10.69 -8.78 -6.61
N LEU A 76 -11.15 -7.61 -6.16
CA LEU A 76 -10.60 -6.33 -6.59
C LEU A 76 -9.12 -6.15 -6.20
N LEU A 77 -8.72 -6.64 -5.02
CA LEU A 77 -7.33 -6.58 -4.57
C LEU A 77 -6.43 -7.47 -5.44
N GLU A 78 -6.90 -8.67 -5.77
CA GLU A 78 -6.22 -9.61 -6.65
C GLU A 78 -6.00 -9.00 -8.04
N GLU A 79 -7.07 -8.51 -8.67
CA GLU A 79 -7.03 -7.81 -9.96
C GLU A 79 -6.03 -6.65 -9.98
N ARG A 80 -5.97 -5.86 -8.90
CA ARG A 80 -4.99 -4.77 -8.78
C ARG A 80 -3.56 -5.29 -8.65
N GLY A 81 -3.36 -6.40 -7.95
CA GLY A 81 -2.07 -7.08 -7.85
C GLY A 81 -1.59 -7.58 -9.21
N GLU A 82 -2.48 -8.21 -9.98
CA GLU A 82 -2.20 -8.66 -11.34
C GLU A 82 -1.84 -7.50 -12.26
N LEU A 83 -2.62 -6.41 -12.22
CA LEU A 83 -2.35 -5.22 -13.01
C LEU A 83 -1.02 -4.55 -12.63
N ALA A 84 -0.67 -4.54 -11.35
CA ALA A 84 0.64 -4.06 -10.88
C ALA A 84 1.77 -4.94 -11.42
N ALA A 85 1.64 -6.27 -11.37
CA ALA A 85 2.62 -7.21 -11.90
C ALA A 85 2.80 -7.06 -13.43
N ILE A 86 1.70 -6.90 -14.18
CA ILE A 86 1.72 -6.63 -15.62
C ILE A 86 2.47 -5.33 -15.92
N ASN A 87 2.18 -4.26 -15.18
CA ASN A 87 2.85 -2.97 -15.35
C ASN A 87 4.35 -3.05 -15.00
N GLU A 88 4.71 -3.76 -13.93
CA GLU A 88 6.10 -4.00 -13.54
C GLU A 88 6.85 -4.77 -14.63
N ALA A 89 6.28 -5.88 -15.12
CA ALA A 89 6.87 -6.68 -16.19
C ALA A 89 7.05 -5.85 -17.49
N ARG A 90 6.08 -5.01 -17.82
CA ARG A 90 6.17 -4.07 -18.95
C ARG A 90 7.28 -3.05 -18.75
N SER A 91 7.41 -2.49 -17.55
CA SER A 91 8.48 -1.53 -17.20
C SER A 91 9.86 -2.16 -17.31
N LYS A 92 10.04 -3.34 -16.68
CA LYS A 92 11.28 -4.14 -16.76
C LYS A 92 11.64 -4.46 -18.21
N SER A 93 10.68 -4.91 -19.02
CA SER A 93 10.91 -5.22 -20.44
C SER A 93 11.37 -3.99 -21.24
N LYS A 94 10.80 -2.81 -20.98
CA LYS A 94 11.25 -1.56 -21.61
C LYS A 94 12.68 -1.21 -21.21
N MET A 95 13.01 -1.32 -19.92
CA MET A 95 14.36 -1.08 -19.40
C MET A 95 15.39 -2.02 -20.03
N THR A 96 15.09 -3.32 -20.09
CA THR A 96 15.96 -4.33 -20.70
C THR A 96 16.19 -4.07 -22.19
N LYS A 97 15.13 -3.74 -22.95
CA LYS A 97 15.27 -3.40 -24.37
C LYS A 97 16.16 -2.18 -24.59
N TYR A 98 15.95 -1.12 -23.81
CA TYR A 98 16.78 0.08 -23.87
C TYR A 98 18.25 -0.23 -23.60
N TYR A 99 18.55 -1.01 -22.56
CA TYR A 99 19.93 -1.36 -22.23
C TYR A 99 20.56 -2.26 -23.30
N ASN A 100 19.88 -3.33 -23.70
CA ASN A 100 20.37 -4.28 -24.71
C ASN A 100 20.63 -3.61 -26.06
N SER A 101 19.81 -2.63 -26.48
CA SER A 101 20.06 -1.87 -27.71
C SER A 101 21.35 -1.05 -27.69
N ARG A 102 21.90 -0.76 -26.51
CA ARG A 102 23.10 0.06 -26.31
C ARG A 102 24.35 -0.77 -26.00
N VAL A 103 24.18 -2.04 -25.67
CA VAL A 103 25.30 -2.98 -25.52
C VAL A 103 25.80 -3.33 -26.93
N ARG A 104 27.03 -2.92 -27.24
CA ARG A 104 27.73 -3.44 -28.42
C ARG A 104 28.21 -4.85 -28.11
N GLY A 105 27.92 -5.82 -28.97
CA GLY A 105 28.48 -7.16 -28.85
C GLY A 105 30.00 -7.09 -28.97
N VAL A 106 30.70 -7.35 -27.87
CA VAL A 106 32.16 -7.50 -27.88
C VAL A 106 32.44 -9.00 -27.90
N THR A 107 33.02 -9.48 -28.99
CA THR A 107 33.52 -10.85 -29.09
C THR A 107 35.00 -10.87 -28.76
N PHE A 108 35.38 -11.59 -27.72
CA PHE A 108 36.77 -11.77 -27.31
C PHE A 108 37.35 -13.06 -27.89
N GLN A 109 38.58 -13.01 -28.34
CA GLN A 109 39.35 -14.17 -28.79
C GLN A 109 40.35 -14.61 -27.71
N PRO A 110 40.77 -15.89 -27.69
CA PRO A 110 41.81 -16.36 -26.79
C PRO A 110 43.10 -15.52 -26.98
N GLY A 111 43.48 -14.76 -25.94
CA GLY A 111 44.63 -13.84 -25.97
C GLY A 111 44.27 -12.35 -25.84
N ASP A 112 42.99 -12.00 -25.89
CA ASP A 112 42.56 -10.62 -25.65
C ASP A 112 42.69 -10.25 -24.16
N PHE A 113 43.40 -9.15 -23.88
CA PHE A 113 43.50 -8.59 -22.53
C PHE A 113 42.36 -7.60 -22.29
N ILE A 114 41.57 -7.87 -21.25
CA ILE A 114 40.55 -6.96 -20.73
C ILE A 114 41.21 -6.16 -19.61
N TYR A 115 41.24 -4.83 -19.76
CA TYR A 115 41.75 -3.89 -18.75
C TYR A 115 40.63 -3.37 -17.87
#